data_AF-A0A839YX82-F1
#
_entry.id   AF-A0A839YX82-F1
#
_cell.length_a   1.000
_cell.length_b   1.000
_cell.length_c   1.000
_cell.angle_alpha   90.00
_cell.angle_beta   90.00
_cell.angle_gamma   90.00
#
_symmetry.space_group_name_H-M   'P 1'
#
loop_
_entity.id
_entity.type
_entity.pdbx_description
1 polymer ?
#
loop_
_entity_poly.entity_id
_entity_poly.type
_entity_poly.pdbx_seq_one_letter_code
_entity_poly.pdbx_strand_id
1 'polypeptide(L)' 'MTPEEQKWRHRAAIVQWMRIGGLLIALLGLLLMRGGVITDEPWPILGAVLLVSGLIDATLSPKIMKRLYDAEDRAQ' A
#
# COMPACT_ATOMS: atom_id res chain seq x y z
N MET A 1 16.67 -16.50 -17.95
CA MET A 1 15.42 -15.96 -17.40
C MET A 1 14.38 -16.02 -18.50
N THR A 2 13.31 -16.79 -18.30
CA THR A 2 12.24 -16.88 -19.29
C THR A 2 11.39 -15.59 -19.28
N PRO A 3 10.69 -15.25 -20.37
CA PRO A 3 9.76 -14.12 -20.40
C PRO A 3 8.68 -14.22 -19.31
N GLU A 4 8.27 -15.45 -18.99
CA GLU A 4 7.26 -15.75 -17.97
C GLU A 4 7.76 -15.43 -16.56
N GLU A 5 9.01 -15.80 -16.23
CA GLU A 5 9.63 -15.47 -14.94
C GLU A 5 9.72 -13.95 -14.72
N GLN A 6 10.00 -13.18 -15.78
CA GLN A 6 10.04 -11.72 -15.69
C GLN A 6 8.65 -11.12 -15.39
N LYS A 7 7.60 -11.63 -16.04
CA LYS A 7 6.20 -11.22 -15.80
C LYS A 7 5.81 -11.46 -14.33
N TRP A 8 6.11 -12.65 -13.79
CA TRP A 8 5.82 -12.99 -12.40
C TRP A 8 6.60 -12.14 -11.39
N ARG A 9 7.89 -11.92 -11.62
CA ARG A 9 8.70 -11.02 -10.77
C ARG A 9 8.17 -9.60 -10.75
N HIS A 10 7.77 -9.08 -11.91
CA HIS A 10 7.24 -7.73 -12.01
C HIS A 10 5.91 -7.57 -11.25
N ARG A 11 4.97 -8.51 -11.45
CA ARG A 11 3.70 -8.55 -10.71
C ARG A 11 3.90 -8.65 -9.20
N ALA A 12 4.84 -9.50 -8.76
CA ALA A 12 5.18 -9.63 -7.35
C ALA A 12 5.76 -8.33 -6.77
N ALA A 13 6.63 -7.64 -7.52
CA ALA A 13 7.20 -6.36 -7.11
C ALA A 13 6.12 -5.28 -6.95
N ILE A 14 5.18 -5.16 -7.89
CA ILE A 14 4.06 -4.20 -7.81
C ILE A 14 3.24 -4.44 -6.53
N VAL A 15 2.88 -5.69 -6.27
CA VAL A 15 2.12 -6.07 -5.07
C VAL A 15 2.86 -5.72 -3.78
N GLN A 16 4.18 -5.93 -3.73
CA GLN A 16 4.99 -5.53 -2.59
C GLN A 16 5.06 -4.02 -2.43
N TRP A 17 5.28 -3.27 -3.53
CA TRP A 17 5.30 -1.81 -3.50
C TRP A 17 3.99 -1.20 -3.04
N MET A 18 2.84 -1.78 -3.41
CA MET A 18 1.53 -1.36 -2.90
C MET A 18 1.41 -1.53 -1.38
N ARG A 19 1.90 -2.66 -0.84
CA ARG A 19 1.91 -2.89 0.61
C ARG A 19 2.78 -1.87 1.33
N ILE A 20 3.99 -1.64 0.82
CA ILE A 20 4.94 -0.68 1.39
C ILE A 20 4.35 0.72 1.34
N GLY A 21 3.76 1.13 0.21
CA GLY A 21 3.12 2.43 0.06
C GLY A 21 2.00 2.66 1.09
N GLY A 22 1.07 1.71 1.23
CA GLY A 22 0.03 1.80 2.25
C GLY A 22 0.59 1.84 3.67
N LEU A 23 1.63 1.07 3.97
CA LEU A 23 2.28 1.08 5.28
C LEU A 23 2.95 2.42 5.58
N LEU A 24 3.59 3.04 4.58
CA LEU A 24 4.20 4.37 4.73
C LEU A 24 3.16 5.44 5.02
N ILE A 25 2.01 5.40 4.34
CA ILE A 25 0.88 6.30 4.62
C ILE A 25 0.36 6.09 6.04
N ALA A 26 0.24 4.82 6.47
CA ALA A 26 -0.21 4.49 7.80
C ALA A 26 0.74 5.04 8.88
N LEU A 27 2.05 4.85 8.68
CA LEU A 27 3.09 5.38 9.56
C LEU A 27 3.12 6.92 9.58
N LEU A 28 2.89 7.57 8.43
CA LEU A 28 2.75 9.03 8.36
C LEU A 28 1.56 9.49 9.20
N GLY A 29 0.43 8.78 9.14
CA GLY A 29 -0.72 9.05 9.98
C GLY A 29 -0.38 8.98 11.47
N LEU A 30 0.30 7.90 11.90
CA LEU A 30 0.78 7.76 13.27
C LEU A 30 1.71 8.90 13.70
N LEU A 31 2.57 9.36 12.78
CA LEU A 31 3.51 10.44 13.03
C LEU A 31 2.80 11.78 13.25
N LEU A 32 1.77 12.08 12.44
CA LEU A 32 0.94 13.28 12.61
C LEU A 32 0.14 13.28 13.91
N MET A 33 -0.31 12.10 14.36
CA MET A 33 -1.00 11.98 15.66
C MET A 33 -0.10 12.32 16.84
N ARG A 34 1.20 12.05 16.73
CA ARG A 34 2.16 12.24 17.82
C ARG A 34 2.65 13.69 17.96
N GLY A 35 2.50 14.50 16.92
CA GLY A 35 2.98 15.89 16.87
C GLY A 35 4.50 16.00 16.80
N GLY A 36 5.01 17.19 16.46
CA GLY A 36 6.44 17.51 16.53
C GLY A 36 7.30 17.11 15.32
N VAL A 37 6.70 16.68 14.21
CA VAL A 37 7.45 16.36 12.97
C VAL A 37 7.26 17.39 11.86
N ILE A 38 6.06 17.95 11.73
CA ILE A 38 5.73 18.94 10.69
C ILE A 38 5.22 20.24 11.31
N THR A 39 4.48 20.14 12.42
CA THR A 39 3.93 21.26 13.17
C THR A 39 4.13 21.03 14.67
N ASP A 40 4.28 22.12 15.43
CA ASP A 40 4.38 22.08 16.89
C ASP A 40 3.10 21.52 17.54
N GLU A 41 1.97 21.62 16.85
CA GLU A 41 0.71 21.01 17.27
C GLU A 41 0.47 19.65 16.58
N PRO A 42 0.00 18.63 17.32
CA PRO A 42 -0.41 17.35 16.75
C PRO A 42 -1.72 17.49 15.97
N TRP A 43 -1.86 16.70 14.90
CA TRP A 43 -3.09 16.63 14.08
C TRP A 43 -3.74 15.25 14.24
N PRO A 44 -4.31 14.93 15.41
CA PRO A 44 -4.73 13.57 15.75
C PRO A 44 -5.82 13.02 14.84
N ILE A 45 -6.77 13.86 14.42
CA ILE A 45 -7.88 13.45 13.54
C ILE A 45 -7.35 13.12 12.14
N LEU A 46 -6.56 14.02 11.54
CA LEU A 46 -5.98 13.77 10.22
C LEU A 46 -5.05 12.56 10.24
N GLY A 47 -4.24 12.44 11.29
CA GLY A 47 -3.35 11.30 11.49
C GLY A 47 -4.10 9.97 11.61
N ALA A 48 -5.23 9.94 12.33
CA ALA A 48 -6.08 8.75 12.42
C ALA A 48 -6.69 8.38 11.06
N VAL A 49 -7.15 9.36 10.28
CA VAL A 49 -7.68 9.12 8.93
C VAL A 49 -6.61 8.53 8.01
N LEU A 50 -5.40 9.08 8.01
CA LEU A 50 -4.28 8.56 7.22
C LEU A 50 -3.84 7.18 7.69
N LEU A 51 -3.81 6.94 9.02
CA LEU A 51 -3.49 5.64 9.59
C LEU A 51 -4.45 4.56 9.07
N VAL A 52 -5.75 4.81 9.18
CA VAL A 52 -6.79 3.87 8.72
C VAL A 52 -6.74 3.70 7.21
N SER A 53 -6.65 4.79 6.45
CA SER A 53 -6.57 4.77 4.99
C SER A 53 -5.37 3.95 4.52
N GLY A 54 -4.18 4.20 5.06
CA GLY A 54 -2.95 3.47 4.71
C GLY A 54 -3.03 1.98 5.05
N LEU A 55 -3.63 1.60 6.17
CA LEU A 55 -3.86 0.19 6.53
C LEU A 55 -4.86 -0.49 5.58
N ILE A 56 -5.93 0.20 5.22
CA ILE A 56 -6.89 -0.27 4.22
C ILE A 56 -6.18 -0.49 2.89
N ASP A 57 -5.39 0.48 2.42
CA ASP A 57 -4.70 0.39 1.14
C ASP A 57 -3.64 -0.71 1.13
N ALA A 58 -2.86 -0.85 2.21
CA ALA A 58 -1.86 -1.90 2.36
C ALA A 58 -2.47 -3.32 2.34
N THR A 59 -3.77 -3.46 2.57
CA THR A 59 -4.45 -4.76 2.67
C THR A 59 -5.40 -5.04 1.51
N LEU A 60 -6.13 -4.05 1.01
CA LEU A 60 -7.11 -4.20 -0.08
C LEU A 60 -6.46 -4.12 -1.45
N SER A 61 -5.65 -3.10 -1.72
CA SER A 61 -5.07 -2.85 -3.05
C SER A 61 -4.24 -4.04 -3.57
N PRO A 62 -3.39 -4.69 -2.75
CA PRO A 62 -2.71 -5.94 -3.12
C PRO A 62 -3.66 -7.10 -3.48
N LYS A 63 -4.79 -7.23 -2.79
CA LYS A 63 -5.77 -8.30 -3.03
C LYS A 63 -6.52 -8.05 -4.34
N ILE A 64 -6.90 -6.80 -4.61
CA ILE A 64 -7.55 -6.41 -5.86
C ILE A 64 -6.61 -6.65 -7.04
N MET A 65 -5.34 -6.22 -6.92
CA MET A 65 -4.34 -6.40 -7.98
C MET A 65 -4.09 -7.88 -8.28
N LYS A 66 -3.99 -8.72 -7.24
CA LYS A 66 -3.86 -10.17 -7.43
C LYS A 66 -5.06 -10.75 -8.19
N ARG A 67 -6.28 -10.34 -7.85
CA ARG A 67 -7.50 -10.80 -8.55
C ARG A 67 -7.53 -10.37 -10.02
N LEU A 68 -7.03 -9.18 -10.34
CA LEU A 68 -6.93 -8.70 -11.72
C LEU A 68 -5.96 -9.57 -12.53
N TYR A 69 -4.79 -9.89 -11.98
CA TYR A 69 -3.85 -10.80 -12.63
C TYR A 69 -4.41 -12.22 -12.81
N ASP A 70 -5.09 -12.75 -11.78
CA ASP A 70 -5.76 -14.05 -11.88
C ASP A 70 -6.88 -14.05 -12.95
N ALA A 71 -7.50 -12.90 -13.22
CA ALA A 71 -8.51 -12.75 -14.27
C ALA A 71 -7.89 -12.67 -15.66
N GLU A 72 -6.79 -11.92 -15.83
CA GLU A 72 -6.01 -11.89 -17.07
C GLU A 72 -5.51 -13.29 -17.46
N ASP A 73 -4.99 -14.04 -16.49
CA ASP A 73 -4.43 -15.38 -16.75
C ASP A 73 -5.51 -16.42 -17.08
N ARG A 74 -6.79 -16.16 -16.79
CA ARG A 74 -7.93 -17.00 -17.21
C ARG A 74 -8.48 -16.63 -18.59
N ALA A 75 -8.24 -15.40 -19.03
CA ALA A 75 -8.73 -14.89 -20.31
C ALA A 75 -7.77 -15.20 -21.48
N GLN A 76 -6.53 -15.61 -21.17
CA GLN A 76 -5.53 -16.11 -22.13
C GLN A 76 -5.61 -17.64 -22.23
#